data_AF-A0A7C7ACY0-F1
#
_entry.id   AF-A0A7C7ACY0-F1
#
_cell.length_a   1.000
_cell.length_b   1.000
_cell.length_c   1.000
_cell.angle_alpha   90.00
_cell.angle_beta   90.00
_cell.angle_gamma   90.00
#
_symmetry.space_group_name_H-M   'P 1'
#
loop_
_entity.id
_entity.type
_entity.pdbx_description
1 polymer ?
#
loop_
_entity_poly.entity_id
_entity_poly.type
_entity_poly.pdbx_seq_one_letter_code
_entity_poly.pdbx_strand_id
1 'polypeptide(L)'
;MKKSLLLIIILLMTIFSSCNDKEYENFHELNDGSKLQRGSITYSFYSALPKDSLRGKQIGIVDGDKKHKVFEVKGYSSDEWIIEYYDVMMSVYSLYKADTVTDIPDEFK
;
A
#
# COMPACT_ATOMS: atom_id res chain seq x y z
N MET A 1 14.17 -45.10 -21.39
CA MET A 1 14.43 -43.69 -21.81
C MET A 1 13.17 -42.82 -21.93
N LYS A 2 12.05 -43.30 -22.52
CA LYS A 2 10.84 -42.47 -22.76
C LYS A 2 10.11 -41.94 -21.49
N LYS A 3 10.13 -42.68 -20.38
CA LYS A 3 9.47 -42.26 -19.12
C LYS A 3 10.23 -41.16 -18.37
N SER A 4 11.56 -41.09 -18.54
CA SER A 4 12.41 -40.06 -17.89
C SER A 4 12.22 -38.68 -18.54
N LEU A 5 12.08 -38.65 -19.87
CA LEU A 5 11.80 -37.41 -20.61
C LEU A 5 10.44 -36.79 -20.22
N LEU A 6 9.45 -37.64 -19.95
CA LEU A 6 8.10 -37.22 -19.56
C LEU A 6 8.08 -36.57 -18.15
N LEU A 7 8.89 -37.07 -17.23
CA LEU A 7 9.08 -36.49 -15.88
C LEU A 7 9.74 -35.11 -15.94
N ILE A 8 10.73 -34.92 -16.82
CA ILE A 8 11.41 -33.63 -17.00
C ILE A 8 10.45 -32.57 -17.57
N ILE A 9 9.56 -32.96 -18.50
CA ILE A 9 8.57 -32.05 -19.09
C ILE A 9 7.52 -31.60 -18.05
N ILE A 10 7.07 -32.51 -17.17
CA ILE A 10 6.12 -32.18 -16.09
C ILE A 10 6.77 -31.26 -15.05
N LEU A 11 8.07 -31.45 -14.76
CA LEU A 11 8.84 -30.60 -13.84
C LEU A 11 9.09 -29.19 -14.44
N LEU A 12 9.18 -29.06 -15.76
CA LEU A 12 9.37 -27.76 -16.42
C LEU A 12 8.10 -26.90 -16.46
N MET A 13 6.91 -27.47 -16.30
CA MET A 13 5.65 -26.72 -16.30
C MET A 13 5.35 -26.04 -14.97
N THR A 14 5.97 -26.46 -13.86
CA THR A 14 5.71 -25.87 -12.53
C THR A 14 6.44 -24.55 -12.30
N ILE A 15 7.38 -24.18 -13.17
CA ILE A 15 8.22 -22.96 -13.05
C ILE A 15 7.56 -21.70 -13.65
N PHE A 16 6.41 -21.84 -14.32
CA PHE A 16 5.67 -20.69 -14.90
C PHE A 16 4.56 -20.16 -13.98
N SER A 17 4.54 -20.57 -12.71
CA SER A 17 3.58 -20.02 -11.75
C SER A 17 4.00 -18.60 -11.37
N SER A 18 3.51 -17.67 -12.19
CA SER A 18 3.04 -16.36 -11.79
C SER A 18 4.13 -15.36 -11.37
N CYS A 19 4.56 -14.55 -12.35
CA CYS A 19 4.68 -13.12 -12.09
C CYS A 19 3.26 -12.61 -11.78
N ASN A 20 2.77 -12.84 -10.57
CA ASN A 20 1.61 -12.10 -10.10
C ASN A 20 2.16 -10.70 -9.83
N ASP A 21 1.79 -9.74 -10.68
CA ASP A 21 1.76 -8.35 -10.24
C ASP A 21 1.05 -8.38 -8.88
N LYS A 22 1.76 -8.07 -7.80
CA LYS A 22 1.15 -8.05 -6.46
C LYS A 22 -0.01 -7.08 -6.55
N GLU A 23 -1.23 -7.61 -6.48
CA GLU A 23 -2.43 -6.81 -6.51
C GLU A 23 -2.38 -5.90 -5.29
N TYR A 24 -2.36 -4.58 -5.53
CA TYR A 24 -2.37 -3.60 -4.47
C TYR A 24 -3.69 -3.70 -3.71
N GLU A 25 -3.65 -3.53 -2.39
CA GLU A 25 -4.87 -3.49 -1.58
C GLU A 25 -5.72 -2.30 -2.02
N ASN A 26 -7.04 -2.49 -2.07
CA ASN A 26 -7.95 -1.40 -2.35
C ASN A 26 -8.35 -0.68 -1.05
N PHE A 27 -8.06 0.61 -0.99
CA PHE A 27 -8.54 1.53 0.03
C PHE A 27 -9.79 2.23 -0.50
N HIS A 28 -10.70 2.59 0.40
CA HIS A 28 -11.89 3.35 0.05
C HIS A 28 -11.79 4.76 0.59
N GLU A 29 -12.07 5.74 -0.27
CA GLU A 29 -12.21 7.12 0.16
C GLU A 29 -13.52 7.31 0.92
N LEU A 30 -13.46 8.03 2.04
CA LEU A 30 -14.61 8.40 2.86
C LEU A 30 -14.56 9.89 3.17
N ASN A 31 -15.74 10.47 3.41
CA ASN A 31 -15.90 11.87 3.83
C ASN A 31 -15.16 12.86 2.91
N ASP A 32 -15.43 12.78 1.61
CA ASP A 32 -14.89 13.70 0.58
C ASP A 32 -13.36 13.84 0.62
N GLY A 33 -12.64 12.72 0.73
CA GLY A 33 -11.17 12.69 0.74
C GLY A 33 -10.51 12.95 2.09
N SER A 34 -11.27 13.18 3.17
CA SER A 34 -10.67 13.40 4.50
C SER A 34 -10.31 12.12 5.25
N LYS A 35 -10.80 10.97 4.78
CA LYS A 35 -10.57 9.65 5.40
C LYS A 35 -10.34 8.57 4.35
N LEU A 36 -9.58 7.55 4.74
CA LEU A 36 -9.39 6.32 3.99
C LEU A 36 -9.84 5.12 4.84
N GLN A 37 -10.31 4.07 4.19
CA GLN A 37 -10.67 2.82 4.85
C GLN A 37 -9.99 1.62 4.20
N ARG A 38 -9.41 0.74 5.03
CA ARG A 38 -8.92 -0.58 4.66
C ARG A 38 -9.56 -1.63 5.56
N GLY A 39 -10.43 -2.47 5.02
CA GLY A 39 -11.15 -3.46 5.82
C GLY A 39 -11.93 -2.78 6.96
N SER A 40 -11.62 -3.13 8.20
CA SER A 40 -12.21 -2.53 9.40
C SER A 40 -11.45 -1.31 9.95
N ILE A 41 -10.32 -0.93 9.35
CA ILE A 41 -9.48 0.17 9.82
C ILE A 41 -9.86 1.44 9.06
N THR A 42 -10.18 2.49 9.80
CA THR A 42 -10.40 3.83 9.27
C THR A 42 -9.22 4.72 9.64
N TYR A 43 -8.71 5.43 8.65
CA TYR A 43 -7.62 6.39 8.79
C TYR A 43 -8.15 7.78 8.54
N SER A 44 -7.76 8.73 9.39
CA SER A 44 -8.05 10.14 9.24
C SER A 44 -6.81 10.89 8.78
N PHE A 45 -7.00 11.88 7.90
CA PHE A 45 -5.95 12.82 7.54
C PHE A 45 -5.35 13.44 8.82
N TYR A 46 -4.03 13.40 8.93
CA TYR A 46 -3.32 13.92 10.09
C TYR A 46 -2.51 15.17 9.71
N SER A 47 -1.65 15.08 8.70
CA SER A 47 -0.85 16.21 8.25
C SER A 47 -0.36 16.03 6.81
N ALA A 48 0.06 17.12 6.17
CA ALA A 48 0.89 17.02 4.99
C ALA A 48 2.26 16.47 5.40
N LEU A 49 2.73 15.43 4.74
CA LEU A 49 4.00 14.80 5.03
C LEU A 49 5.13 15.74 4.56
N PRO A 50 6.04 16.15 5.46
CA PRO A 50 7.02 17.17 5.11
C PRO A 50 8.13 16.67 4.18
N LYS A 51 8.38 15.35 4.12
CA LYS A 51 9.50 14.75 3.37
C LYS A 51 9.18 13.34 2.88
N ASP A 52 9.55 13.05 1.63
CA ASP A 52 9.44 11.72 1.01
C ASP A 52 10.28 10.63 1.71
N SER A 53 11.23 11.01 2.57
CA SER A 53 12.14 10.07 3.24
C SER A 53 11.41 9.02 4.09
N LEU A 54 10.26 9.37 4.66
CA LEU A 54 9.45 8.47 5.49
C LEU A 54 8.66 7.44 4.68
N ARG A 55 8.51 7.64 3.37
CA ARG A 55 7.73 6.74 2.50
C ARG A 55 8.41 5.38 2.37
N GLY A 56 7.65 4.34 2.64
CA GLY A 56 8.01 2.94 2.46
C GLY A 56 7.52 2.38 1.13
N LYS A 57 7.19 1.09 1.14
CA LYS A 57 6.69 0.38 -0.03
C LYS A 57 5.24 0.80 -0.34
N GLN A 58 4.86 0.81 -1.62
CA GLN A 58 3.46 0.92 -1.99
C GLN A 58 2.69 -0.33 -1.55
N ILE A 59 1.56 -0.13 -0.89
CA ILE A 59 0.69 -1.19 -0.37
C ILE A 59 -0.70 -1.18 -0.99
N GLY A 60 -1.15 -0.02 -1.49
CA GLY A 60 -2.52 0.12 -1.95
C GLY A 60 -2.74 1.14 -3.05
N ILE A 61 -3.98 1.14 -3.52
CA ILE A 61 -4.59 2.18 -4.35
C ILE A 61 -5.96 2.56 -3.75
N VAL A 62 -6.43 3.78 -4.01
CA VAL A 62 -7.74 4.24 -3.55
C VAL A 62 -8.77 4.06 -4.65
N ASP A 63 -9.89 3.40 -4.33
CA ASP A 63 -11.06 3.18 -5.20
C ASP A 63 -10.72 2.69 -6.63
N GLY A 64 -9.70 1.83 -6.73
CA GLY A 64 -9.24 1.26 -8.00
C GLY A 64 -8.42 2.21 -8.87
N ASP A 65 -8.18 3.45 -8.45
CA ASP A 65 -7.37 4.42 -9.19
C ASP A 65 -5.87 4.18 -9.01
N LYS A 66 -5.20 3.73 -10.07
CA LYS A 66 -3.76 3.45 -10.10
C LYS A 66 -2.88 4.68 -9.84
N LYS A 67 -3.40 5.89 -10.01
CA LYS A 67 -2.69 7.14 -9.67
C LYS A 67 -2.82 7.49 -8.19
N HIS A 68 -3.88 7.05 -7.53
CA HIS A 68 -4.16 7.34 -6.14
C HIS A 68 -3.53 6.26 -5.25
N LYS A 69 -2.28 6.47 -4.86
CA LYS A 69 -1.42 5.44 -4.27
C LYS A 69 -1.39 5.56 -2.75
N VAL A 70 -1.30 4.42 -2.07
CA VAL A 70 -1.10 4.33 -0.62
C VAL A 70 0.20 3.58 -0.31
N PHE A 71 1.01 4.15 0.58
CA PHE A 71 2.32 3.65 0.98
C PHE A 71 2.39 3.40 2.49
N GLU A 72 3.28 2.49 2.88
CA GLU A 72 3.71 2.33 4.28
C GLU A 72 4.50 3.56 4.76
N VAL A 73 4.48 3.80 6.07
CA VAL A 73 5.44 4.69 6.73
C VAL A 73 6.58 3.84 7.30
N LYS A 74 7.83 4.15 6.91
CA LYS A 74 9.00 3.38 7.36
C LYS A 74 9.10 3.37 8.88
N GLY A 75 9.20 2.19 9.47
CA GLY A 75 9.34 2.02 10.92
C GLY A 75 8.02 1.94 11.69
N TYR A 76 6.87 2.05 11.01
CA TYR A 76 5.54 2.01 11.63
C TYR A 76 4.66 0.93 10.99
N SER A 77 3.67 0.43 11.76
CA SER A 77 2.68 -0.50 11.23
C SER A 77 1.76 0.20 10.23
N SER A 78 1.42 -0.48 9.12
CA SER A 78 0.40 0.02 8.18
C SER A 78 -1.01 0.01 8.77
N ASP A 79 -1.23 -0.71 9.87
CA ASP A 79 -2.49 -0.65 10.63
C ASP A 79 -2.59 0.63 11.48
N GLU A 80 -1.51 1.40 11.60
CA GLU A 80 -1.44 2.62 12.40
C GLU A 80 -1.22 3.87 11.54
N TRP A 81 -0.31 3.79 10.56
CA TRP A 81 0.13 4.94 9.77
C TRP A 81 0.28 4.57 8.30
N ILE A 82 -0.27 5.41 7.43
CA ILE A 82 -0.14 5.27 5.96
C ILE A 82 0.13 6.63 5.33
N ILE A 83 0.71 6.61 4.13
CA ILE A 83 0.91 7.79 3.31
C ILE A 83 0.05 7.68 2.05
N GLU A 84 -0.77 8.69 1.81
CA GLU A 84 -1.51 8.89 0.57
C GLU A 84 -0.70 9.77 -0.38
N TYR A 85 -0.75 9.45 -1.68
CA TYR A 85 -0.19 10.28 -2.73
C TYR A 85 -0.94 10.09 -4.05
N TYR A 86 -1.43 11.19 -4.62
CA TYR A 86 -2.05 11.20 -5.94
C TYR A 86 -1.03 11.55 -7.02
N ASP A 87 -0.76 10.69 -8.00
CA ASP A 87 0.36 10.85 -8.94
C ASP A 87 0.13 11.93 -10.02
N VAL A 88 0.30 13.19 -9.61
CA VAL A 88 0.23 14.39 -10.44
C VAL A 88 1.36 15.37 -10.09
N MET A 89 1.70 16.26 -11.03
CA MET A 89 2.85 17.19 -10.94
C MET A 89 2.92 18.04 -9.65
N MET A 90 1.78 18.41 -9.06
CA MET A 90 1.70 19.28 -7.87
C MET A 90 1.25 18.52 -6.62
N SER A 91 1.41 17.20 -6.61
CA SER A 91 0.96 16.38 -5.49
C SER A 91 1.85 16.52 -4.27
N VAL A 92 1.23 16.40 -3.11
CA VAL A 92 1.90 16.32 -1.81
C VAL A 92 1.58 14.96 -1.20
N TYR A 93 2.54 14.43 -0.45
CA TYR A 93 2.31 13.26 0.36
C TYR A 93 1.48 13.67 1.57
N SER A 94 0.41 12.93 1.87
CA SER A 94 -0.45 13.16 3.02
C SER A 94 -0.26 12.02 4.02
N LEU A 95 -0.01 12.35 5.27
CA LEU A 95 0.09 11.39 6.37
C LEU A 95 -1.31 11.16 6.95
N TYR A 96 -1.68 9.88 7.03
CA TYR A 96 -2.93 9.43 7.62
C TYR A 96 -2.63 8.57 8.84
N LYS A 97 -3.49 8.70 9.83
CA LYS A 97 -3.41 7.99 11.11
C LYS A 97 -4.66 7.16 11.30
N ALA A 98 -4.52 5.89 11.69
CA ALA A 98 -5.65 5.08 12.09
C ALA A 98 -6.36 5.72 13.30
N ASP A 99 -7.69 5.69 13.31
CA ASP A 99 -8.51 6.32 14.35
C ASP A 99 -8.25 5.72 15.76
N THR A 100 -7.65 4.52 15.83
CA THR A 100 -7.25 3.83 17.05
C THR A 100 -5.93 4.32 17.66
N VAL A 101 -5.10 5.07 16.92
CA VAL A 101 -3.78 5.52 17.39
C VAL A 101 -3.93 6.77 18.25
N THR A 102 -3.50 6.66 19.51
CA THR A 102 -3.50 7.76 20.48
C THR A 102 -2.13 8.42 20.66
N ASP A 103 -1.06 7.64 20.53
CA ASP A 103 0.30 8.11 20.74
C ASP A 103 0.93 8.57 19.42
N ILE A 104 1.32 9.85 19.38
CA ILE A 104 1.90 10.47 18.20
C ILE A 104 3.43 10.52 18.35
N PRO A 105 4.19 9.87 17.45
CA PRO A 105 5.64 9.96 17.40
C PRO A 105 6.13 11.41 17.22
N ASP A 106 7.23 11.76 17.88
CA ASP A 106 7.80 13.13 17.81
C ASP A 106 8.22 13.52 16.38
N GLU A 107 8.59 12.56 15.55
CA GLU A 107 8.92 12.80 14.13
C GLU A 107 7.73 13.25 13.27
N PHE A 108 6.49 13.07 13.77
CA PHE A 108 5.26 13.52 13.11
C PHE A 108 4.65 14.76 13.79
N LYS A 109 5.31 15.34 14.79
CA LYS A 109 4.86 16.56 15.48
C LYS A 109 5.40 17.83 14.82
#